data_AF-A0A3M1SHG3-F1
#
_entry.id   AF-A0A3M1SHG3-F1
#
_cell.length_a   1.000
_cell.length_b   1.000
_cell.length_c   1.000
_cell.angle_alpha   90.00
_cell.angle_beta   90.00
_cell.angle_gamma   90.00
#
_symmetry.space_group_name_H-M   'P 1'
#
loop_
_entity.id
_entity.type
_entity.pdbx_description
1 polymer ?
#
loop_
_entity_poly.entity_id
_entity_poly.type
_entity_poly.pdbx_seq_one_letter_code
_entity_poly.pdbx_strand_id
1 'polypeptide(L)'
;MPVKEKTGALLRLLRGLRYPTLTEVNRKIEAKLSELALPDGIDIRWDRTLENREIRVSLSIKKPSDLEAMEKALGSQSLKRAIIESLDYL
;
A
#
# COMPACT_ATOMS: atom_id res chain seq x y z
N MET A 1 21.38 -17.38 -6.19
CA MET A 1 22.17 -16.81 -5.07
C MET A 1 21.23 -16.45 -3.92
N PRO A 2 21.08 -17.29 -2.88
CA PRO A 2 20.03 -17.13 -1.86
C PRO A 2 20.46 -16.32 -0.61
N VAL A 3 21.72 -15.88 -0.51
CA VAL A 3 22.25 -15.24 0.71
C VAL A 3 21.80 -13.77 0.84
N LYS A 4 21.68 -13.05 -0.28
CA LYS A 4 21.22 -11.64 -0.27
C LYS A 4 19.76 -11.51 0.20
N GLU A 5 18.89 -12.44 -0.20
CA GLU A 5 17.48 -12.45 0.21
C GLU A 5 17.29 -12.74 1.70
N LYS A 6 18.03 -13.72 2.24
CA LYS A 6 18.01 -14.05 3.68
C LYS A 6 18.53 -12.91 4.54
N THR A 7 19.58 -12.22 4.07
CA THR A 7 20.16 -11.07 4.78
C THR A 7 19.19 -9.87 4.78
N GLY A 8 18.50 -9.63 3.65
CA GLY A 8 17.47 -8.60 3.56
C GLY A 8 16.25 -8.87 4.45
N ALA A 9 15.82 -10.14 4.54
CA ALA A 9 14.74 -10.54 5.45
C ALA A 9 15.11 -10.32 6.93
N LEU A 10 16.33 -10.70 7.32
CA LEU A 10 16.84 -10.49 8.68
C LEU A 10 16.93 -9.00 9.04
N LEU A 11 17.42 -8.17 8.12
CA LEU A 11 17.50 -6.71 8.30
C LEU A 11 16.11 -6.07 8.48
N ARG A 12 15.11 -6.52 7.71
CA ARG A 12 13.72 -6.06 7.88
C ARG A 12 13.17 -6.45 9.25
N LEU A 13 13.47 -7.66 9.71
CA LEU A 13 13.02 -8.16 11.00
C LEU A 13 13.67 -7.38 12.17
N LEU A 14 14.97 -7.11 12.09
CA LEU A 14 15.70 -6.31 13.09
C LEU A 14 15.21 -4.85 13.13
N ARG A 15 14.92 -4.25 11.97
CA ARG A 15 14.32 -2.90 11.91
C ARG A 15 12.93 -2.88 12.52
N GLY A 16 12.13 -3.93 12.30
CA GLY A 16 10.79 -4.03 12.88
C GLY A 16 10.79 -4.13 14.40
N LEU A 17 11.78 -4.83 14.98
CA LEU A 17 11.97 -4.90 16.44
C LEU A 17 12.39 -3.54 17.03
N ARG A 18 13.15 -2.74 16.29
CA ARG A 18 13.63 -1.42 16.74
C ARG A 18 12.54 -0.35 16.69
N TYR A 19 11.57 -0.47 15.78
CA TYR A 19 10.48 0.49 15.59
C TYR A 19 9.13 -0.24 15.45
N PRO A 20 8.60 -0.79 16.56
CA PRO A 20 7.41 -1.65 16.53
C PRO A 20 6.15 -0.89 16.10
N THR A 21 5.94 0.33 16.55
CA THR A 21 4.78 1.17 16.19
C THR A 21 4.75 1.51 14.70
N LEU A 22 5.88 1.93 14.12
CA LEU A 22 6.05 2.16 12.67
C LEU A 22 5.74 0.90 11.86
N THR A 23 6.18 -0.26 12.35
CA THR A 23 5.94 -1.55 11.68
C THR A 23 4.48 -1.94 11.72
N GLU A 24 3.82 -1.77 12.87
CA GLU A 24 2.39 -2.05 13.03
C GLU A 24 1.52 -1.15 12.17
N VAL A 25 1.79 0.15 12.14
CA VAL A 25 1.01 1.09 11.32
C VAL A 25 1.15 0.76 9.83
N ASN A 26 2.38 0.56 9.35
CA ASN A 26 2.60 0.15 7.96
C ASN A 26 1.88 -1.17 7.62
N ARG A 27 1.87 -2.13 8.55
CA ARG A 27 1.18 -3.42 8.35
C ARG A 27 -0.34 -3.26 8.34
N LYS A 28 -0.90 -2.37 9.15
CA LYS A 28 -2.34 -2.05 9.15
C LYS A 28 -2.77 -1.43 7.82
N ILE A 29 -1.98 -0.48 7.30
CA ILE A 29 -2.23 0.13 5.99
C ILE A 29 -2.11 -0.93 4.89
N GLU A 30 -1.06 -1.76 4.89
CA GLU A 30 -0.93 -2.88 3.94
C GLU A 30 -2.11 -3.84 3.95
N ALA A 31 -2.54 -4.29 5.13
CA ALA A 31 -3.64 -5.23 5.26
C ALA A 31 -4.93 -4.65 4.65
N LYS A 32 -5.28 -3.41 5.02
CA LYS A 32 -6.46 -2.71 4.49
C LYS A 32 -6.43 -2.57 2.96
N LEU A 33 -5.28 -2.21 2.40
CA LEU A 33 -5.14 -2.06 0.96
C LEU A 33 -5.15 -3.41 0.23
N SER A 34 -4.64 -4.47 0.84
CA SER A 34 -4.67 -5.83 0.27
C SER A 34 -6.06 -6.46 0.24
N GLU A 35 -6.97 -6.04 1.13
CA GLU A 35 -8.38 -6.47 1.13
C GLU A 35 -9.18 -5.86 -0.03
N LEU A 36 -8.69 -4.76 -0.61
CA LEU A 36 -9.26 -4.19 -1.81
C LEU A 36 -8.79 -5.04 -2.99
N ALA A 37 -9.71 -5.76 -3.61
CA ALA A 37 -9.47 -6.46 -4.88
C ALA A 37 -9.29 -5.45 -6.03
N LEU A 38 -8.20 -4.67 -5.99
CA LEU A 38 -7.89 -3.64 -6.96
C LEU A 38 -7.39 -4.30 -8.25
N PRO A 39 -7.81 -3.80 -9.43
CA PRO A 39 -7.29 -4.28 -10.70
C PRO A 39 -5.80 -3.94 -10.84
N ASP A 40 -5.04 -4.76 -11.57
CA ASP A 40 -3.57 -4.73 -11.72
C ASP A 40 -2.97 -3.38 -12.20
N GLY A 41 -3.81 -2.46 -12.65
CA GLY A 41 -3.43 -1.11 -13.06
C GLY A 41 -3.47 -0.05 -11.96
N ILE A 42 -3.97 -0.36 -10.75
CA ILE A 42 -3.99 0.58 -9.61
C ILE A 42 -2.86 0.23 -8.65
N ASP A 43 -1.99 1.21 -8.41
CA ASP A 43 -0.91 1.10 -7.44
C ASP A 43 -1.07 2.18 -6.38
N ILE A 44 -1.14 1.77 -5.11
CA ILE A 44 -1.31 2.67 -3.97
C ILE A 44 -0.03 2.62 -3.14
N ARG A 45 0.63 3.77 -3.04
CA ARG A 45 1.88 3.93 -2.29
C ARG A 45 1.72 5.01 -1.25
N TRP A 46 2.44 4.86 -0.15
CA TRP A 46 2.55 5.86 0.91
C TRP A 46 3.99 5.84 1.44
N ASP A 47 4.33 6.89 2.18
CA ASP A 47 5.64 6.96 2.82
C ASP A 47 5.73 5.98 3.99
N ARG A 48 6.65 5.01 3.88
CA ARG A 48 6.84 3.98 4.91
C ARG A 48 7.52 4.50 6.17
N THR A 49 8.12 5.70 6.12
CA THR A 49 8.62 6.36 7.34
C THR A 49 7.50 7.04 8.13
N LEU A 50 6.30 7.17 7.54
CA LEU A 50 5.13 7.88 8.10
C LEU A 50 5.44 9.34 8.50
N GLU A 51 6.52 9.91 8.01
CA GLU A 51 6.87 11.31 8.25
C GLU A 51 6.05 12.25 7.35
N ASN A 52 5.58 11.73 6.22
CA ASN A 52 4.75 12.45 5.27
C ASN A 52 3.34 11.86 5.22
N ARG A 53 2.33 12.70 5.47
CA ARG A 53 0.90 12.36 5.36
C ARG A 53 0.43 12.41 3.91
N GLU A 54 1.02 11.58 3.07
CA GLU A 54 0.70 11.47 1.64
C GLU A 54 0.39 10.01 1.28
N ILE A 55 -0.73 9.81 0.59
CA ILE A 55 -1.02 8.58 -0.15
C ILE A 55 -1.07 8.93 -1.62
N ARG A 56 -0.27 8.23 -2.42
CA ARG A 56 -0.20 8.36 -3.86
C ARG A 56 -0.90 7.18 -4.52
N VAL A 57 -1.91 7.49 -5.33
CA VAL A 57 -2.59 6.51 -6.17
C VAL A 57 -2.12 6.72 -7.60
N SER A 58 -1.55 5.68 -8.20
CA SER A 58 -1.07 5.68 -9.59
C SER A 58 -1.92 4.73 -10.43
N LEU A 59 -2.22 5.15 -11.66
CA LEU A 59 -3.07 4.42 -12.60
C LEU A 59 -2.26 4.10 -13.85
N SER A 60 -2.21 2.83 -14.22
CA SER A 60 -1.61 2.35 -15.46
C SER A 60 -2.70 1.77 -16.36
N ILE A 61 -3.01 2.47 -17.44
CA ILE A 61 -4.04 2.10 -18.41
C ILE A 61 -3.33 1.71 -19.70
N LYS A 62 -3.50 0.46 -20.15
CA LYS A 62 -2.87 -0.05 -21.38
C LYS A 62 -3.88 -0.15 -22.52
N LYS A 63 -5.16 -0.39 -22.20
CA LYS A 63 -6.25 -0.51 -23.16
C LYS A 63 -7.44 0.36 -22.73
N PRO A 64 -8.28 0.81 -23.68
CA PRO A 64 -9.50 1.56 -23.35
C PRO A 64 -10.45 0.80 -22.41
N SER A 65 -10.54 -0.54 -22.54
CA SER A 65 -11.32 -1.40 -21.64
C SER A 65 -10.84 -1.35 -20.18
N ASP A 66 -9.57 -1.03 -19.95
CA ASP A 66 -9.02 -0.94 -18.59
C ASP A 66 -9.55 0.32 -17.89
N LEU A 67 -9.83 1.39 -18.64
CA LEU A 67 -10.29 2.67 -18.09
C LEU A 67 -11.62 2.52 -17.34
N GLU A 68 -12.60 1.80 -17.91
CA GLU A 68 -13.89 1.56 -17.24
C GLU A 68 -13.73 0.77 -15.92
N ALA A 69 -12.85 -0.23 -15.92
CA ALA A 69 -12.54 -1.00 -14.72
C ALA A 69 -11.86 -0.13 -13.64
N MET A 70 -10.95 0.76 -14.06
CA MET A 70 -10.27 1.71 -13.17
C MET A 70 -11.25 2.75 -12.61
N GLU A 71 -12.13 3.30 -13.44
CA GLU A 71 -13.13 4.28 -13.02
C GLU A 71 -14.08 3.70 -11.97
N LYS A 72 -14.56 2.46 -12.20
CA LYS A 72 -15.39 1.74 -11.24
C LYS A 72 -14.66 1.49 -9.92
N ALA A 73 -13.37 1.13 -9.97
CA ALA A 73 -12.57 0.90 -8.78
C ALA A 73 -12.30 2.19 -7.99
N LEU A 74 -11.97 3.31 -8.67
CA LEU A 74 -11.79 4.64 -8.07
C LEU A 74 -13.09 5.22 -7.49
N GLY A 75 -14.22 4.93 -8.15
CA GLY A 75 -15.55 5.30 -7.68
C GLY A 75 -16.01 4.50 -6.45
N SER A 76 -15.38 3.36 -6.16
CA SER A 76 -15.82 2.46 -5.10
C SER A 76 -15.73 3.10 -3.71
N GLN A 77 -16.79 2.95 -2.93
CA GLN A 77 -16.84 3.48 -1.57
C GLN A 77 -15.85 2.77 -0.63
N SER A 78 -15.52 1.51 -0.92
CA SER A 78 -14.52 0.73 -0.20
C SER A 78 -13.13 1.34 -0.34
N LEU A 79 -12.69 1.68 -1.57
CA LEU A 79 -11.39 2.31 -1.79
C LEU A 79 -11.31 3.69 -1.11
N LYS A 80 -12.36 4.52 -1.26
CA LYS A 80 -12.41 5.84 -0.61
C LYS A 80 -12.26 5.73 0.91
N ARG A 81 -13.00 4.81 1.52
CA ARG A 81 -12.93 4.57 2.96
C ARG A 81 -11.55 4.09 3.38
N ALA A 82 -10.97 3.14 2.65
CA ALA A 82 -9.65 2.61 2.95
C ALA A 82 -8.55 3.68 2.85
N ILE A 83 -8.63 4.59 1.87
CA ILE A 83 -7.68 5.72 1.76
C ILE A 83 -7.83 6.68 2.95
N ILE A 84 -9.07 7.06 3.31
CA ILE A 84 -9.33 7.95 4.45
C ILE A 84 -8.79 7.34 5.75
N GLU A 85 -9.14 6.09 6.03
CA GLU A 85 -8.69 5.40 7.24
C GLU A 85 -7.16 5.18 7.23
N SER A 86 -6.54 5.03 6.05
CA SER A 86 -5.08 4.95 5.94
C SER A 86 -4.40 6.28 6.24
N LEU A 87 -5.03 7.41 5.86
CA LEU A 87 -4.56 8.75 6.21
C LEU A 87 -4.71 9.06 7.70
N ASP A 88 -5.68 8.46 8.40
CA ASP A 88 -5.81 8.60 9.85
C ASP A 88 -4.67 7.91 10.62
N TYR A 89 -4.00 6.92 10.00
CA TYR A 89 -2.83 6.27 10.59
C TYR A 89 -1.50 6.98 10.29
N LEU A 90 -1.46 7.81 9.24
CA LEU A 90 -0.32 8.66 8.91
C LEU A 90 -0.34 9.93 9.77
#